data_AF-A0A3B5M9K9-F1
#
_entry.id   AF-A0A3B5M9K9-F1
#
_cell.length_a   1.000
_cell.length_b   1.000
_cell.length_c   1.000
_cell.angle_alpha   90.00
_cell.angle_beta   90.00
_cell.angle_gamma   90.00
#
_symmetry.space_group_name_H-M   'P 1'
#
loop_
_entity.id
_entity.type
_entity.pdbx_description
1 polymer ?
#
loop_
_entity_poly.entity_id
_entity_poly.type
_entity_poly.pdbx_seq_one_letter_code
_entity_poly.pdbx_strand_id
1 'polypeptide(L)'
;LKLQFAPFSSALEAGFWHQLTQKKLNDYRLDESPKCIKGYYYNDPVGLPTRLTLEFSAFDSDGPTPARCCPALGMLYNTNTLDAFKAVDKKALLEKEAKEIWEAIQSGAALKNPSVLCRFILLTFADLKKYHFYYWFCFPALCFPEGLKIIQPPVILEEVFSPKQISALQEAYDGLCIKRGITAVPFFLMKYADDAVQMALLEDWEAFFTDTKKFQITVGVYDPCTLSQHPGWPLRNLLVLLAKGSKLDLVEVLCFRDQTLQGNRSIQHSVLFQVKLPELPNNS
;
A
#
# COMPACT_ATOMS: atom_id res chain seq x y z
N LEU A 1 -23.19 2.45 -5.60
CA LEU A 1 -22.66 2.24 -4.22
C LEU A 1 -21.43 3.12 -4.01
N LYS A 2 -21.12 3.47 -2.75
CA LYS A 2 -19.84 4.12 -2.39
C LYS A 2 -18.76 3.08 -2.11
N LEU A 3 -17.54 3.32 -2.57
CA LEU A 3 -16.41 2.43 -2.28
C LEU A 3 -15.96 2.59 -0.83
N GLN A 4 -15.83 1.46 -0.14
CA GLN A 4 -15.29 1.35 1.21
C GLN A 4 -14.01 0.52 1.17
N PHE A 5 -13.08 0.81 2.07
CA PHE A 5 -11.75 0.19 2.10
C PHE A 5 -11.54 -0.51 3.45
N ALA A 6 -10.93 -1.69 3.43
CA ALA A 6 -10.48 -2.36 4.64
C ALA A 6 -9.27 -1.61 5.24
N PRO A 7 -9.33 -1.17 6.50
CA PRO A 7 -8.24 -0.45 7.13
C PRO A 7 -7.04 -1.36 7.41
N PHE A 8 -5.84 -0.80 7.35
CA PHE A 8 -4.66 -1.48 7.88
C PHE A 8 -4.78 -1.69 9.39
N SER A 9 -4.40 -2.88 9.83
CA SER A 9 -4.12 -3.23 11.22
C SER A 9 -2.61 -3.23 11.43
N SER A 10 -2.14 -2.59 12.48
CA SER A 10 -0.71 -2.63 12.82
C SER A 10 -0.34 -3.97 13.48
N ALA A 11 0.78 -4.57 13.07
CA ALA A 11 1.37 -5.73 13.72
C ALA A 11 2.82 -5.43 14.11
N LEU A 12 3.09 -5.21 15.41
CA LEU A 12 4.46 -5.04 15.90
C LEU A 12 4.93 -6.32 16.55
N GLU A 13 6.04 -6.86 16.08
CA GLU A 13 6.64 -8.03 16.70
C GLU A 13 7.47 -7.67 17.93
N ALA A 14 7.70 -8.66 18.81
CA ALA A 14 8.55 -8.47 19.99
C ALA A 14 9.97 -7.99 19.61
N GLY A 15 10.49 -8.45 18.47
CA GLY A 15 11.79 -8.04 17.94
C GLY A 15 11.88 -6.53 17.65
N PHE A 16 10.78 -5.91 17.21
CA PHE A 16 10.73 -4.46 17.00
C PHE A 16 10.97 -3.69 18.31
N TRP A 17 10.27 -4.07 19.38
CA TRP A 17 10.39 -3.41 20.69
C TRP A 17 11.77 -3.59 21.32
N HIS A 18 12.35 -4.78 21.14
CA HIS A 18 13.72 -5.04 21.57
C HIS A 18 14.70 -4.11 20.86
N GLN A 19 14.59 -4.00 19.52
CA GLN A 19 15.46 -3.14 18.74
C GLN A 19 15.25 -1.65 19.06
N LEU A 20 14.00 -1.21 19.24
CA LEU A 20 13.69 0.15 19.68
C LEU A 20 14.36 0.47 21.02
N THR A 21 14.36 -0.46 21.96
CA THR A 21 15.00 -0.31 23.27
C THR A 21 16.52 -0.15 23.13
N GLN A 22 17.17 -1.01 22.33
CA GLN A 22 18.60 -0.91 22.07
C GLN A 22 18.96 0.41 21.41
N LYS A 23 18.22 0.82 20.38
CA LYS A 23 18.41 2.10 19.70
C LYS A 23 18.20 3.29 20.64
N LYS A 24 17.17 3.25 21.50
CA LYS A 24 16.89 4.33 22.45
C LYS A 24 18.00 4.46 23.51
N LEU A 25 18.55 3.35 24.01
CA LEU A 25 19.61 3.38 25.02
C LEU A 25 20.97 3.79 24.45
N ASN A 26 21.34 3.23 23.30
CA ASN A 26 22.70 3.33 22.78
C ASN A 26 22.87 4.53 21.83
N ASP A 27 21.87 4.77 20.97
CA ASP A 27 21.98 5.68 19.83
C ASP A 27 21.19 6.99 20.07
N TYR A 28 19.88 6.90 20.30
CA TYR A 28 18.99 8.07 20.35
C TYR A 28 19.11 8.81 21.68
N ARG A 29 19.19 8.09 22.81
CA ARG A 29 19.24 8.65 24.16
C ARG A 29 18.05 9.57 24.45
N LEU A 30 18.27 10.88 24.45
CA LEU A 30 17.25 11.91 24.66
C LEU A 30 16.72 12.51 23.35
N ASP A 31 17.28 12.13 22.21
CA ASP A 31 16.87 12.60 20.90
C ASP A 31 15.47 12.09 20.54
N GLU A 32 14.54 13.03 20.33
CA GLU A 32 13.16 12.78 19.91
C GLU A 32 12.96 13.06 18.42
N SER A 33 14.03 13.33 17.66
CA SER A 33 13.91 13.58 16.22
C SER A 33 13.33 12.36 15.50
N PRO A 34 12.48 12.57 14.47
CA PRO A 34 11.83 11.48 13.76
C PRO A 34 12.84 10.57 13.08
N LYS A 35 12.60 9.25 13.12
CA LYS A 35 13.48 8.25 12.51
C LYS A 35 12.75 7.52 11.39
N CYS A 36 13.41 7.35 10.25
CA CYS A 36 12.89 6.52 9.16
C CYS A 36 12.87 5.05 9.61
N ILE A 37 11.74 4.40 9.39
CA ILE A 37 11.57 2.96 9.59
C ILE A 37 10.89 2.36 8.37
N LYS A 38 11.08 1.07 8.15
CA LYS A 38 10.47 0.33 7.06
C LYS A 38 9.67 -0.84 7.63
N GLY A 39 8.39 -0.86 7.31
CA GLY A 39 7.54 -2.02 7.48
C GLY A 39 7.30 -2.71 6.16
N TYR A 40 6.47 -3.73 6.22
CA TYR A 40 5.99 -4.39 5.03
C TYR A 40 4.59 -4.94 5.26
N TYR A 41 3.87 -5.19 4.17
CA TYR A 41 2.57 -5.86 4.19
C TYR A 41 2.56 -6.96 3.14
N TYR A 42 1.70 -7.95 3.33
CA TYR A 42 1.60 -9.12 2.46
C TYR A 42 0.19 -9.70 2.52
N ASN A 43 -0.06 -10.74 1.72
CA ASN A 43 -1.34 -11.46 1.73
C ASN A 43 -1.36 -12.51 2.83
N ASP A 44 -2.05 -12.19 3.92
CA ASP A 44 -2.37 -13.18 4.95
C ASP A 44 -3.47 -14.15 4.48
N PRO A 45 -3.57 -15.34 5.10
CA PRO A 45 -4.70 -16.25 4.95
C PRO A 45 -6.07 -15.60 5.19
N VAL A 46 -7.10 -16.16 4.55
CA VAL A 46 -8.49 -15.69 4.67
C VAL A 46 -8.94 -15.63 6.14
N GLY A 47 -9.61 -14.54 6.52
CA GLY A 47 -10.11 -14.30 7.88
C GLY A 47 -9.15 -13.52 8.78
N LEU A 48 -7.89 -13.34 8.36
CA LEU A 48 -6.97 -12.44 9.05
C LEU A 48 -7.13 -10.98 8.57
N PRO A 49 -6.84 -10.01 9.45
CA PRO A 49 -6.94 -8.61 9.10
C PRO A 49 -5.82 -8.21 8.12
N THR A 50 -6.04 -7.11 7.41
CA THR A 50 -5.07 -6.45 6.53
C THR A 50 -3.92 -5.89 7.35
N ARG A 51 -2.79 -6.59 7.50
CA ARG A 51 -1.71 -6.18 8.40
C ARG A 51 -0.60 -5.40 7.71
N LEU A 52 -0.06 -4.41 8.43
CA LEU A 52 1.27 -3.84 8.17
C LEU A 52 2.17 -4.20 9.35
N THR A 53 3.25 -4.94 9.06
CA THR A 53 4.11 -5.56 10.07
C THR A 53 5.42 -4.79 10.24
N LEU A 54 5.84 -4.63 11.49
CA LEU A 54 7.17 -4.17 11.89
C LEU A 54 7.89 -5.24 12.69
N GLU A 55 9.07 -5.62 12.22
CA GLU A 55 9.96 -6.59 12.85
C GLU A 55 11.23 -5.93 13.40
N PHE A 56 12.18 -6.76 13.82
CA PHE A 56 13.53 -6.35 14.22
C PHE A 56 14.25 -5.53 13.12
N SER A 57 14.08 -5.89 11.85
CA SER A 57 14.71 -5.23 10.69
C SER A 57 14.10 -3.86 10.34
N ALA A 58 13.04 -3.43 11.04
CA ALA A 58 12.32 -2.20 10.68
C ALA A 58 13.17 -0.92 10.76
N PHE A 59 14.26 -0.94 11.54
CA PHE A 59 15.19 0.17 11.68
C PHE A 59 16.27 0.20 10.58
N ASP A 60 16.31 -0.81 9.72
CA ASP A 60 17.14 -0.86 8.51
C ASP A 60 16.28 -0.48 7.29
N SER A 61 16.17 0.83 7.05
CA SER A 61 15.34 1.38 5.97
C SER A 61 15.77 0.93 4.58
N ASP A 62 17.05 0.58 4.40
CA ASP A 62 17.63 0.18 3.11
C ASP A 62 17.80 -1.34 2.96
N GLY A 63 17.57 -2.09 4.05
CA GLY A 63 17.66 -3.55 4.06
C GLY A 63 16.69 -4.27 3.07
N PRO A 64 16.88 -5.56 2.84
CA PRO A 64 15.98 -6.32 1.97
C PRO A 64 14.59 -6.47 2.61
N THR A 65 13.55 -6.39 1.78
CA THR A 65 12.19 -6.77 2.18
C THR A 65 12.02 -8.29 2.02
N PRO A 66 11.32 -8.98 2.95
CA PRO A 66 11.03 -10.40 2.80
C PRO A 66 10.36 -10.72 1.46
N ALA A 67 10.56 -11.95 0.98
CA ALA A 67 10.00 -12.37 -0.30
C ALA A 67 8.46 -12.27 -0.30
N ARG A 68 7.88 -11.79 -1.42
CA ARG A 68 6.44 -11.59 -1.60
C ARG A 68 5.80 -10.63 -0.58
N CYS A 69 6.60 -9.70 -0.06
CA CYS A 69 6.12 -8.63 0.79
C CYS A 69 6.35 -7.29 0.12
N CYS A 70 5.37 -6.39 0.26
CA CYS A 70 5.48 -5.03 -0.26
C CYS A 70 6.06 -4.12 0.84
N PRO A 71 7.15 -3.37 0.56
CA PRO A 71 7.69 -2.43 1.52
C PRO A 71 6.75 -1.25 1.74
N ALA A 72 6.69 -0.78 2.98
CA ALA A 72 6.03 0.46 3.37
C ALA A 72 7.01 1.28 4.20
N LEU A 73 7.25 2.53 3.81
CA LEU A 73 8.15 3.43 4.54
C LEU A 73 7.37 4.26 5.54
N GLY A 74 7.93 4.49 6.73
CA GLY A 74 7.26 5.27 7.75
C GLY A 74 8.21 6.07 8.61
N MET A 75 7.61 6.93 9.42
CA MET A 75 8.32 7.81 10.36
C MET A 75 7.98 7.41 11.80
N LEU A 76 9.00 7.09 12.57
CA LEU A 76 8.94 6.82 14.00
C LEU A 76 9.15 8.11 14.79
N TYR A 77 8.16 8.47 15.59
CA TYR A 77 8.23 9.55 16.57
C TYR A 77 8.25 8.91 17.95
N ASN A 78 9.41 8.88 18.62
CA ASN A 78 9.51 8.33 19.97
C ASN A 78 9.69 9.47 20.99
N THR A 79 8.77 9.58 21.94
CA THR A 79 8.88 10.55 23.04
C THR A 79 9.60 9.95 24.25
N ASN A 80 10.17 10.82 25.09
CA ASN A 80 10.86 10.45 26.32
C ASN A 80 9.93 10.35 27.52
N THR A 81 8.78 11.03 27.48
CA THR A 81 7.79 11.02 28.56
C THR A 81 6.41 10.63 28.05
N LEU A 82 5.60 10.04 28.95
CA LEU A 82 4.21 9.68 28.66
C LEU A 82 3.34 10.91 28.43
N ASP A 83 3.62 12.02 29.14
CA ASP A 83 2.86 13.26 28.99
C ASP A 83 3.12 13.89 27.62
N ALA A 84 4.37 13.88 27.14
CA ALA A 84 4.70 14.31 25.78
C ALA A 84 3.95 13.45 24.75
N PHE A 85 3.93 12.12 24.90
CA PHE A 85 3.18 11.21 24.01
C PHE A 85 1.70 11.57 23.91
N LYS A 86 1.07 11.89 25.06
CA LYS A 86 -0.34 12.29 25.10
C LYS A 86 -0.58 13.66 24.47
N ALA A 87 0.34 14.60 24.70
CA ALA A 87 0.26 15.98 24.21
C ALA A 87 0.58 16.15 22.72
N VAL A 88 1.20 15.16 22.07
CA VAL A 88 1.45 15.21 20.62
C VAL A 88 0.16 15.45 19.84
N ASP A 89 0.20 16.48 18.98
CA ASP A 89 -0.86 16.77 18.02
C ASP A 89 -0.84 15.75 16.87
N LYS A 90 -1.64 14.70 17.07
CA LYS A 90 -1.85 13.59 16.15
C LYS A 90 -2.41 14.04 14.81
N LYS A 91 -3.20 15.13 14.81
CA LYS A 91 -3.80 15.68 13.59
C LYS A 91 -2.75 16.42 12.77
N ALA A 92 -1.93 17.24 13.41
CA ALA A 92 -0.83 17.94 12.74
C ALA A 92 0.18 16.95 12.11
N LEU A 93 0.50 15.85 12.80
CA LEU A 93 1.36 14.79 12.24
C LEU A 93 0.74 14.13 10.99
N LEU A 94 -0.56 13.79 11.06
CA LEU A 94 -1.28 13.24 9.91
C LEU A 94 -1.31 14.22 8.74
N GLU A 95 -1.63 15.49 8.99
CA GLU A 95 -1.70 16.53 7.95
C GLU A 95 -0.34 16.76 7.28
N LYS A 96 0.75 16.74 8.05
CA LYS A 96 2.10 16.85 7.52
C LYS A 96 2.42 15.73 6.53
N GLU A 97 2.25 14.47 6.93
CA GLU A 97 2.54 13.34 6.03
C GLU A 97 1.57 13.27 4.85
N ALA A 98 0.30 13.61 5.05
CA ALA A 98 -0.67 13.69 3.96
C ALA A 98 -0.28 14.75 2.92
N LYS A 99 0.28 15.88 3.37
CA LYS A 99 0.82 16.92 2.47
C LYS A 99 2.01 16.40 1.66
N GLU A 100 2.94 15.67 2.26
CA GLU A 100 4.08 15.08 1.55
C GLU A 100 3.61 14.06 0.48
N ILE A 101 2.60 13.25 0.79
CA ILE A 101 1.99 12.34 -0.19
C ILE A 101 1.35 13.14 -1.34
N TRP A 102 0.62 14.21 -1.02
CA TRP A 102 -0.03 15.06 -2.02
C TRP A 102 0.98 15.78 -2.92
N GLU A 103 2.05 16.34 -2.36
CA GLU A 103 3.14 16.99 -3.12
C GLU A 103 3.85 15.99 -4.06
N ALA A 104 4.06 14.75 -3.61
CA ALA A 104 4.61 13.68 -4.44
C ALA A 104 3.67 13.27 -5.59
N ILE A 105 2.36 13.29 -5.35
CA ILE A 105 1.35 13.09 -6.40
C ILE A 105 1.38 14.24 -7.41
N GLN A 106 1.37 15.49 -6.93
CA GLN A 106 1.35 16.69 -7.78
C GLN A 106 2.60 16.83 -8.65
N SER A 107 3.78 16.50 -8.11
CA SER A 107 5.06 16.57 -8.83
C SER A 107 5.29 15.39 -9.78
N GLY A 108 4.43 14.36 -9.76
CA GLY A 108 4.64 13.11 -10.50
C GLY A 108 5.72 12.19 -9.89
N ALA A 109 6.33 12.57 -8.76
CA ALA A 109 7.29 11.73 -8.06
C ALA A 109 6.68 10.39 -7.61
N ALA A 110 5.39 10.39 -7.28
CA ALA A 110 4.65 9.18 -6.91
C ALA A 110 4.48 8.16 -8.06
N LEU A 111 4.56 8.58 -9.33
CA LEU A 111 4.56 7.62 -10.46
C LEU A 111 5.91 6.88 -10.57
N LYS A 112 7.00 7.59 -10.28
CA LYS A 112 8.38 7.04 -10.30
C LYS A 112 8.68 6.20 -9.06
N ASN A 113 8.21 6.64 -7.90
CA ASN A 113 8.33 5.88 -6.65
C ASN A 113 6.97 5.74 -5.95
N PRO A 114 6.16 4.75 -6.35
CA PRO A 114 4.84 4.49 -5.78
C PRO A 114 4.84 4.15 -4.29
N SER A 115 5.99 3.76 -3.72
CA SER A 115 6.10 3.41 -2.28
C SER A 115 5.69 4.56 -1.35
N VAL A 116 5.76 5.80 -1.82
CA VAL A 116 5.28 6.99 -1.09
C VAL A 116 3.77 6.95 -0.81
N LEU A 117 2.98 6.24 -1.62
CA LEU A 117 1.53 6.14 -1.44
C LEU A 117 1.15 5.32 -0.21
N CYS A 118 2.02 4.43 0.28
CA CYS A 118 1.77 3.55 1.43
C CYS A 118 2.60 3.95 2.64
N ARG A 119 2.76 5.26 2.91
CA ARG A 119 3.47 5.73 4.09
C ARG A 119 2.68 5.55 5.37
N PHE A 120 3.39 5.45 6.49
CA PHE A 120 2.77 5.37 7.82
C PHE A 120 3.54 6.18 8.87
N ILE A 121 2.87 6.49 9.97
CA ILE A 121 3.43 7.13 11.15
C ILE A 121 3.33 6.16 12.31
N LEU A 122 4.39 6.07 13.09
CA LEU A 122 4.40 5.37 14.36
C LEU A 122 4.81 6.33 15.46
N LEU A 123 3.87 6.69 16.33
CA LEU A 123 4.14 7.44 17.56
C LEU A 123 4.32 6.45 18.71
N THR A 124 5.41 6.55 19.46
CA THR A 124 5.70 5.64 20.58
C THR A 124 6.18 6.36 21.82
N PHE A 125 5.90 5.75 22.97
CA PHE A 125 6.58 6.01 24.22
C PHE A 125 7.00 4.67 24.85
N ALA A 126 8.31 4.49 25.01
CA ALA A 126 8.89 3.30 25.64
C ALA A 126 9.30 3.62 27.09
N ASP A 127 8.59 3.04 28.07
CA ASP A 127 8.99 3.01 29.48
C ASP A 127 9.95 1.85 29.70
N LEU A 128 11.25 2.14 29.59
CA LEU A 128 12.33 1.15 29.73
C LEU A 128 12.52 0.66 31.16
N LYS A 129 11.93 1.31 32.16
CA LYS A 129 12.00 0.84 33.56
C LYS A 129 11.00 -0.27 33.81
N LYS A 130 9.80 -0.14 33.27
CA LYS A 130 8.71 -1.13 33.42
C LYS A 130 8.57 -2.08 32.22
N TYR A 131 9.32 -1.84 31.16
CA TYR A 131 9.16 -2.52 29.87
C TYR A 131 7.73 -2.41 29.32
N HIS A 132 7.10 -1.25 29.51
CA HIS A 132 5.79 -0.93 28.95
C HIS A 132 5.95 -0.05 27.71
N PHE A 133 5.32 -0.45 26.62
CA PHE A 133 5.37 0.26 25.34
C PHE A 133 3.99 0.77 24.98
N TYR A 134 3.89 2.09 24.82
CA TYR A 134 2.69 2.77 24.37
C TYR A 134 2.91 3.18 22.91
N TYR A 135 1.92 2.95 22.06
CA TYR A 135 2.06 3.26 20.65
C TYR A 135 0.74 3.67 20.01
N TRP A 136 0.87 4.38 18.89
CA TRP A 136 -0.23 4.76 18.03
C TRP A 136 0.23 4.75 16.57
N PHE A 137 -0.46 3.98 15.73
CA PHE A 137 -0.24 3.94 14.28
C PHE A 137 -1.18 4.90 13.57
N CYS A 138 -0.66 5.52 12.51
CA CYS A 138 -1.45 6.25 11.55
C CYS A 138 -1.06 5.84 10.14
N PHE A 139 -2.06 5.61 9.29
CA PHE A 139 -1.89 5.32 7.86
C PHE A 139 -2.52 6.46 7.06
N PRO A 140 -1.78 7.55 6.79
CA PRO A 140 -2.29 8.72 6.08
C PRO A 140 -2.92 8.33 4.75
N ALA A 141 -4.19 8.72 4.57
CA ALA A 141 -4.93 8.46 3.35
C ALA A 141 -5.69 9.70 2.92
N LEU A 142 -5.46 10.12 1.69
CA LEU A 142 -6.18 11.19 1.04
C LEU A 142 -7.61 10.72 0.72
N CYS A 143 -8.57 11.63 0.85
CA CYS A 143 -9.99 11.34 0.74
C CYS A 143 -10.65 12.22 -0.31
N PHE A 144 -11.54 11.64 -1.11
CA PHE A 144 -12.45 12.40 -1.97
C PHE A 144 -13.64 12.88 -1.13
N PRO A 145 -13.94 14.19 -1.07
CA PRO A 145 -15.04 14.71 -0.26
C PRO A 145 -16.40 14.06 -0.56
N GLU A 146 -16.70 13.80 -1.84
CA GLU A 146 -17.96 13.17 -2.27
C GLU A 146 -17.93 11.64 -2.17
N GLY A 147 -16.74 11.06 -1.98
CA GLY A 147 -16.47 9.63 -2.07
C GLY A 147 -16.37 9.13 -3.52
N LEU A 148 -16.02 7.85 -3.67
CA LEU A 148 -15.86 7.20 -4.96
C LEU A 148 -17.09 6.37 -5.32
N LYS A 149 -17.58 6.51 -6.55
CA LYS A 149 -18.72 5.76 -7.06
C LYS A 149 -18.24 4.47 -7.73
N ILE A 150 -18.77 3.35 -7.24
CA ILE A 150 -18.58 2.04 -7.88
C ILE A 150 -19.53 1.95 -9.08
N ILE A 151 -18.98 1.64 -10.25
CA ILE A 151 -19.72 1.41 -11.49
C ILE A 151 -20.00 -0.09 -11.67
N GLN A 152 -18.97 -0.92 -11.53
CA GLN A 152 -19.10 -2.37 -11.47
C GLN A 152 -18.68 -2.85 -10.07
N PRO A 153 -19.51 -3.66 -9.38
CA PRO A 153 -19.18 -4.14 -8.04
C PRO A 153 -17.93 -5.04 -8.06
N PRO A 154 -17.27 -5.21 -6.90
CA PRO A 154 -16.26 -6.24 -6.68
C PRO A 154 -16.72 -7.63 -7.11
N VAL A 155 -16.00 -8.21 -8.06
CA VAL A 155 -16.17 -9.59 -8.53
C VAL A 155 -14.85 -10.34 -8.34
N ILE A 156 -14.93 -11.63 -8.02
CA ILE A 156 -13.76 -12.49 -7.85
C ILE A 156 -13.14 -12.78 -9.23
N LEU A 157 -11.81 -12.77 -9.32
CA LEU A 157 -11.08 -12.92 -10.58
C LEU A 157 -11.45 -14.21 -11.32
N GLU A 158 -11.63 -15.32 -10.61
CA GLU A 158 -12.05 -16.61 -11.17
C GLU A 158 -13.44 -16.61 -11.84
N GLU A 159 -14.32 -15.68 -11.47
CA GLU A 159 -15.64 -15.54 -12.10
C GLU A 159 -15.57 -14.79 -13.44
N VAL A 160 -14.47 -14.06 -13.68
CA VAL A 160 -14.30 -13.19 -14.87
C VAL A 160 -13.24 -13.75 -15.83
N PHE A 161 -12.15 -14.30 -15.30
CA PHE A 161 -10.99 -14.74 -16.08
C PHE A 161 -10.96 -16.26 -16.19
N SER A 162 -10.63 -16.76 -17.38
CA SER A 162 -10.39 -18.18 -17.60
C SER A 162 -9.11 -18.65 -16.87
N PRO A 163 -8.95 -19.96 -16.59
CA PRO A 163 -7.72 -20.48 -15.99
C PRO A 163 -6.45 -20.13 -16.77
N LYS A 164 -6.54 -20.03 -18.11
CA LYS A 164 -5.43 -19.61 -18.97
C LYS A 164 -5.07 -18.15 -18.75
N GLN A 165 -6.06 -17.27 -18.68
CA GLN A 165 -5.87 -15.84 -18.41
C GLN A 165 -5.26 -15.61 -17.02
N ILE A 166 -5.70 -16.37 -16.01
CA ILE A 166 -5.14 -16.31 -14.66
C ILE A 166 -3.68 -16.74 -14.66
N SER A 167 -3.31 -17.82 -15.37
CA SER A 167 -1.91 -18.24 -15.52
C SER A 167 -1.07 -17.16 -16.22
N ALA A 168 -1.58 -16.60 -17.33
CA ALA A 168 -0.91 -15.55 -18.08
C ALA A 168 -0.70 -14.27 -17.23
N LEU A 169 -1.69 -13.92 -16.39
CA LEU A 169 -1.58 -12.80 -15.45
C LEU A 169 -0.47 -13.06 -14.42
N GLN A 170 -0.47 -14.24 -13.80
CA GLN A 170 0.55 -14.61 -12.82
C GLN A 170 1.96 -14.60 -13.44
N GLU A 171 2.12 -15.18 -14.62
CA GLU A 171 3.39 -15.18 -15.37
C GLU A 171 3.86 -13.76 -15.73
N ALA A 172 2.93 -12.89 -16.17
CA ALA A 172 3.26 -11.51 -16.49
C ALA A 172 3.69 -10.71 -15.24
N TYR A 173 3.04 -10.94 -14.10
CA TYR A 173 3.39 -10.33 -12.82
C TYR A 173 4.75 -10.80 -12.31
N ASP A 174 5.02 -12.11 -12.39
CA ASP A 174 6.31 -12.68 -12.01
C ASP A 174 7.43 -12.16 -12.92
N GLY A 175 7.16 -12.06 -14.22
CA GLY A 175 8.07 -11.45 -15.18
C GLY A 175 8.39 -9.99 -14.86
N LEU A 176 7.41 -9.22 -14.40
CA LEU A 176 7.61 -7.83 -13.94
C LEU A 176 8.51 -7.78 -12.69
N CYS A 177 8.24 -8.65 -11.72
CA CYS A 177 9.04 -8.77 -10.49
C CYS A 177 10.50 -9.12 -10.80
N ILE A 178 10.73 -10.14 -11.64
CA ILE A 178 12.07 -10.57 -12.08
C ILE A 178 12.82 -9.45 -12.78
N LYS A 179 12.18 -8.74 -13.72
CA LYS A 179 12.81 -7.61 -14.44
C LYS A 179 13.27 -6.50 -13.50
N ARG A 180 12.55 -6.28 -12.40
CA ARG A 180 12.89 -5.27 -11.38
C ARG A 180 13.81 -5.78 -10.27
N GLY A 181 14.10 -7.08 -10.23
CA GLY A 181 14.90 -7.68 -9.16
C GLY A 181 14.22 -7.65 -7.79
N ILE A 182 12.89 -7.58 -7.76
CA ILE A 182 12.07 -7.58 -6.54
C ILE A 182 11.09 -8.75 -6.56
N THR A 183 10.45 -9.03 -5.44
CA THR A 183 9.55 -10.19 -5.30
C THR A 183 8.07 -9.82 -5.20
N ALA A 184 7.76 -8.53 -5.00
CA ALA A 184 6.41 -8.00 -5.05
C ALA A 184 6.44 -6.54 -5.51
N VAL A 185 5.55 -6.20 -6.44
CA VAL A 185 5.36 -4.85 -6.96
C VAL A 185 4.06 -4.29 -6.36
N PRO A 186 4.12 -3.25 -5.50
CA PRO A 186 2.95 -2.72 -4.81
C PRO A 186 1.85 -2.20 -5.74
N PHE A 187 2.24 -1.58 -6.85
CA PHE A 187 1.33 -0.95 -7.80
C PHE A 187 1.84 -1.13 -9.23
N PHE A 188 0.96 -1.49 -10.14
CA PHE A 188 1.33 -1.83 -11.51
C PHE A 188 0.19 -1.54 -12.49
N LEU A 189 0.52 -1.57 -13.78
CA LEU A 189 -0.44 -1.46 -14.87
C LEU A 189 -0.57 -2.82 -15.55
N MET A 190 -1.80 -3.17 -15.91
CA MET A 190 -2.12 -4.39 -16.63
C MET A 190 -2.96 -4.04 -17.83
N LYS A 191 -2.67 -4.67 -18.96
CA LYS A 191 -3.55 -4.66 -20.13
C LYS A 191 -3.75 -6.07 -20.61
N TYR A 192 -4.97 -6.40 -21.01
CA TYR A 192 -5.31 -7.75 -21.44
C TYR A 192 -6.31 -7.75 -22.59
N ALA A 193 -6.17 -8.75 -23.47
CA ALA A 193 -7.08 -9.06 -24.55
C ALA A 193 -7.02 -10.57 -24.79
N ASP A 194 -8.15 -11.25 -24.69
CA ASP A 194 -8.21 -12.72 -24.67
C ASP A 194 -7.17 -13.30 -23.68
N ASP A 195 -6.28 -14.18 -24.12
CA ASP A 195 -5.24 -14.82 -23.29
C ASP A 195 -3.94 -13.99 -23.19
N ALA A 196 -3.84 -12.84 -23.88
CA ALA A 196 -2.65 -12.01 -23.84
C ALA A 196 -2.70 -11.01 -22.68
N VAL A 197 -1.79 -11.16 -21.71
CA VAL A 197 -1.63 -10.22 -20.58
C VAL A 197 -0.27 -9.55 -20.66
N GLN A 198 -0.24 -8.23 -20.52
CA GLN A 198 0.99 -7.45 -20.41
C GLN A 198 0.95 -6.58 -19.17
N MET A 199 2.07 -6.51 -18.46
CA MET A 199 2.23 -5.67 -17.29
C MET A 199 3.35 -4.65 -17.47
N ALA A 200 3.16 -3.50 -16.85
CA ALA A 200 4.13 -2.43 -16.78
C ALA A 200 4.08 -1.77 -15.40
N LEU A 201 5.03 -0.88 -15.14
CA LEU A 201 5.01 -0.08 -13.92
C LEU A 201 4.16 1.18 -14.09
N LEU A 202 3.84 1.83 -12.98
CA LEU A 202 3.18 3.13 -12.99
C LEU A 202 4.02 4.23 -13.68
N GLU A 203 5.35 4.10 -13.71
CA GLU A 203 6.20 5.06 -14.42
C GLU A 203 5.97 5.07 -15.94
N ASP A 204 5.51 3.94 -16.50
CA ASP A 204 5.23 3.78 -17.93
C ASP A 204 3.82 4.24 -18.33
N TRP A 205 3.14 4.97 -17.43
CA TRP A 205 1.73 5.36 -17.57
C TRP A 205 1.40 5.89 -18.97
N GLU A 206 2.04 6.96 -19.43
CA GLU A 206 1.69 7.59 -20.70
C GLU A 206 1.81 6.64 -21.90
N ALA A 207 2.88 5.83 -21.93
CA ALA A 207 3.10 4.84 -23.00
C ALA A 207 2.12 3.67 -22.92
N PHE A 208 1.64 3.33 -21.72
CA PHE A 208 0.74 2.20 -21.53
C PHE A 208 -0.69 2.47 -22.03
N PHE A 209 -1.12 3.73 -22.04
CA PHE A 209 -2.46 4.16 -22.43
C PHE A 209 -2.63 4.51 -23.92
N THR A 210 -1.66 4.22 -24.79
CA THR A 210 -1.75 4.58 -26.23
C THR A 210 -2.56 3.60 -27.10
N ASP A 211 -2.79 2.36 -26.65
CA ASP A 211 -3.50 1.30 -27.43
C ASP A 211 -4.79 0.82 -26.73
N THR A 212 -5.64 1.77 -26.31
CA THR A 212 -6.88 1.53 -25.55
C THR A 212 -8.00 0.86 -26.34
N LYS A 213 -7.90 0.77 -27.67
CA LYS A 213 -8.95 0.19 -28.52
C LYS A 213 -8.87 -1.34 -28.61
N LYS A 214 -7.71 -1.93 -28.33
CA LYS A 214 -7.48 -3.38 -28.46
C LYS A 214 -7.42 -4.10 -27.13
N PHE A 215 -7.02 -3.41 -26.07
CA PHE A 215 -6.81 -4.01 -24.76
C PHE A 215 -7.66 -3.31 -23.71
N GLN A 216 -8.23 -4.10 -22.81
CA GLN A 216 -8.76 -3.58 -21.56
C GLN A 216 -7.59 -3.19 -20.67
N ILE A 217 -7.63 -1.98 -20.11
CA ILE A 217 -6.58 -1.47 -19.22
C ILE A 217 -7.09 -1.46 -17.78
N THR A 218 -6.24 -1.95 -16.90
CA THR A 218 -6.53 -2.17 -15.49
C THR A 218 -5.36 -1.67 -14.65
N VAL A 219 -5.66 -1.00 -13.54
CA VAL A 219 -4.64 -0.63 -12.55
C VAL A 219 -4.61 -1.68 -11.45
N GLY A 220 -3.44 -2.28 -11.24
CA GLY A 220 -3.21 -3.29 -10.22
C GLY A 220 -2.68 -2.70 -8.92
N VAL A 221 -3.19 -3.18 -7.80
CA VAL A 221 -2.64 -2.95 -6.46
C VAL A 221 -2.41 -4.28 -5.78
N TYR A 222 -1.23 -4.45 -5.18
CA TYR A 222 -0.97 -5.55 -4.26
C TYR A 222 -1.81 -5.32 -3.01
N ASP A 223 -2.88 -6.09 -2.86
CA ASP A 223 -3.93 -5.85 -1.87
C ASP A 223 -3.79 -6.80 -0.68
N PRO A 224 -3.37 -6.33 0.52
CA PRO A 224 -3.30 -7.16 1.72
C PRO A 224 -4.68 -7.53 2.30
N CYS A 225 -5.79 -7.06 1.71
CA CYS A 225 -7.13 -7.38 2.17
C CYS A 225 -7.53 -8.83 1.84
N THR A 226 -8.26 -9.45 2.77
CA THR A 226 -8.79 -10.81 2.64
C THR A 226 -10.29 -10.83 2.35
N LEU A 227 -10.97 -9.67 2.34
CA LEU A 227 -12.42 -9.56 2.12
C LEU A 227 -12.75 -9.53 0.63
N SER A 228 -13.62 -10.40 0.13
CA SER A 228 -14.00 -10.48 -1.29
C SER A 228 -14.71 -9.23 -1.83
N GLN A 229 -15.38 -8.46 -0.96
CA GLN A 229 -16.19 -7.31 -1.37
C GLN A 229 -15.52 -5.94 -1.11
N HIS A 230 -14.33 -5.92 -0.53
CA HIS A 230 -13.66 -4.66 -0.17
C HIS A 230 -12.18 -4.68 -0.57
N PRO A 231 -11.69 -3.63 -1.25
CA PRO A 231 -10.26 -3.42 -1.43
C PRO A 231 -9.58 -3.04 -0.11
N GLY A 232 -8.29 -3.29 0.00
CA GLY A 232 -7.47 -2.83 1.11
C GLY A 232 -7.11 -1.34 1.06
N TRP A 233 -6.48 -0.90 2.14
CA TRP A 233 -6.07 0.48 2.35
C TRP A 233 -5.10 1.07 1.29
N PRO A 234 -4.12 0.31 0.73
CA PRO A 234 -3.18 0.84 -0.27
C PRO A 234 -3.83 1.53 -1.46
N LEU A 235 -5.04 1.11 -1.82
CA LEU A 235 -5.75 1.65 -2.97
C LEU A 235 -6.16 3.12 -2.80
N ARG A 236 -6.35 3.62 -1.57
CA ARG A 236 -6.91 4.98 -1.35
C ARG A 236 -6.07 6.07 -2.00
N ASN A 237 -4.77 6.09 -1.70
CA ASN A 237 -3.85 7.10 -2.22
C ASN A 237 -3.56 6.89 -3.71
N LEU A 238 -3.57 5.63 -4.18
CA LEU A 238 -3.47 5.33 -5.60
C LEU A 238 -4.62 5.96 -6.39
N LEU A 239 -5.87 5.82 -5.96
CA LEU A 239 -7.02 6.40 -6.68
C LEU A 239 -6.93 7.93 -6.77
N VAL A 240 -6.35 8.58 -5.76
CA VAL A 240 -6.10 10.04 -5.79
C VAL A 240 -5.02 10.39 -6.81
N LEU A 241 -3.93 9.62 -6.87
CA LEU A 241 -2.90 9.74 -7.91
C LEU A 241 -3.52 9.60 -9.31
N LEU A 242 -4.37 8.60 -9.52
CA LEU A 242 -5.05 8.36 -10.80
C LEU A 242 -6.01 9.49 -11.17
N ALA A 243 -6.82 9.97 -10.22
CA ALA A 243 -7.78 11.05 -10.47
C ALA A 243 -7.08 12.38 -10.83
N LYS A 244 -5.83 12.57 -10.38
CA LYS A 244 -5.05 13.76 -10.71
C LYS A 244 -4.27 13.62 -12.02
N GLY A 245 -3.66 12.44 -12.24
CA GLY A 245 -2.74 12.21 -13.36
C GLY A 245 -3.40 11.71 -14.65
N SER A 246 -4.61 11.17 -14.58
CA SER A 246 -5.26 10.54 -15.73
C SER A 246 -6.38 11.41 -16.32
N LYS A 247 -6.61 11.26 -17.63
CA LYS A 247 -7.84 11.73 -18.30
C LYS A 247 -8.95 10.66 -18.26
N LEU A 248 -8.84 9.70 -17.34
CA LEU A 248 -9.75 8.55 -17.27
C LEU A 248 -10.85 8.84 -16.27
N ASP A 249 -12.07 8.97 -16.79
CA ASP A 249 -13.25 9.06 -15.93
C ASP A 249 -13.56 7.72 -15.26
N LEU A 250 -13.24 6.62 -15.94
CA LEU A 250 -13.51 5.26 -15.51
C LEU A 250 -12.21 4.46 -15.45
N VAL A 251 -11.98 3.80 -14.32
CA VAL A 251 -10.81 2.94 -14.12
C VAL A 251 -11.26 1.59 -13.61
N GLU A 252 -10.74 0.55 -14.26
CA GLU A 252 -10.79 -0.80 -13.76
C GLU A 252 -9.62 -1.05 -12.81
N VAL A 253 -9.93 -1.63 -11.65
CA VAL A 253 -8.96 -1.88 -10.57
C VAL A 253 -8.90 -3.37 -10.31
N LEU A 254 -7.68 -3.90 -10.31
CA LEU A 254 -7.36 -5.25 -9.85
C LEU A 254 -6.73 -5.16 -8.46
N CYS A 255 -7.46 -5.61 -7.44
CA CYS A 255 -6.91 -5.92 -6.14
C CYS A 255 -6.25 -7.31 -6.22
N PHE A 256 -4.96 -7.31 -6.52
CA PHE A 256 -4.14 -8.49 -6.69
C PHE A 256 -3.80 -9.08 -5.33
N ARG A 257 -4.21 -10.33 -5.11
CA ARG A 257 -4.03 -11.03 -3.85
C ARG A 257 -3.27 -12.32 -4.12
N ASP A 258 -2.02 -12.34 -3.71
CA ASP A 258 -1.08 -13.42 -3.98
C ASP A 258 -0.89 -14.28 -2.72
N GLN A 259 -1.81 -15.21 -2.50
CA GLN A 259 -1.77 -16.09 -1.34
C GLN A 259 -0.98 -17.36 -1.66
N THR A 260 -0.14 -17.78 -0.70
CA THR A 260 0.50 -19.09 -0.71
C THR A 260 0.00 -19.89 0.47
N LEU A 261 -0.79 -20.94 0.22
CA LEU A 261 -1.32 -21.83 1.25
C LEU A 261 -0.77 -23.24 1.02
N GLN A 262 -0.11 -23.81 2.04
CA GLN A 262 0.45 -25.17 1.99
C GLN A 262 1.38 -25.41 0.78
N GLY A 263 2.12 -24.38 0.35
CA GLY A 263 3.00 -24.43 -0.82
C GLY A 263 2.32 -24.16 -2.16
N ASN A 264 0.98 -24.09 -2.20
CA ASN A 264 0.24 -23.73 -3.39
C ASN A 264 -0.02 -22.23 -3.44
N ARG A 265 0.49 -21.59 -4.49
CA ARG A 265 0.24 -20.18 -4.79
C ARG A 265 -1.05 -20.05 -5.62
N SER A 266 -1.93 -19.12 -5.26
CA SER A 266 -3.13 -18.82 -6.03
C SER A 266 -3.44 -17.33 -6.00
N ILE A 267 -3.92 -16.82 -7.13
CA ILE A 267 -4.39 -15.44 -7.30
C ILE A 267 -5.88 -15.36 -7.67
N GLN A 268 -6.58 -16.51 -7.73
CA GLN A 268 -7.97 -16.64 -8.18
C GLN A 268 -8.97 -15.81 -7.35
N HIS A 269 -8.65 -15.59 -6.07
CA HIS A 269 -9.44 -14.82 -5.12
C HIS A 269 -9.14 -13.31 -5.16
N SER A 270 -8.30 -12.86 -6.10
CA SER A 270 -8.12 -11.44 -6.41
C SER A 270 -9.46 -10.83 -6.82
N VAL A 271 -9.60 -9.52 -6.67
CA VAL A 271 -10.88 -8.83 -6.87
C VAL A 271 -10.76 -7.80 -7.98
N LEU A 272 -11.69 -7.82 -8.92
CA LEU A 272 -11.79 -6.88 -10.03
C LEU A 272 -13.05 -6.02 -9.86
N PHE A 273 -12.95 -4.72 -10.12
CA PHE A 273 -14.09 -3.81 -10.13
C PHE A 273 -13.80 -2.54 -10.92
N GLN A 274 -14.83 -1.75 -11.18
CA GLN A 274 -14.70 -0.48 -11.89
C GLN A 274 -15.21 0.69 -11.05
N VAL A 275 -14.42 1.75 -11.01
CA VAL A 275 -14.73 2.98 -10.28
C VAL A 275 -14.73 4.17 -11.23
N LYS A 276 -15.65 5.11 -10.95
CA LYS A 276 -15.60 6.43 -11.56
C LYS A 276 -14.73 7.35 -10.72
N LEU A 277 -13.67 7.89 -11.30
CA LEU A 277 -12.83 8.88 -10.66
C LEU A 277 -13.51 10.25 -10.72
N PRO A 278 -13.56 11.00 -9.61
CA PRO A 278 -14.05 12.37 -9.64
C PRO A 278 -13.00 13.29 -10.27
N GLU A 279 -13.46 14.35 -10.92
CA GLU A 279 -12.56 15.43 -11.35
C GLU A 279 -12.01 16.14 -10.12
N LEU A 280 -10.69 16.08 -9.94
CA LEU A 280 -10.03 16.87 -8.90
C LEU A 280 -9.83 18.29 -9.43
N PRO A 281 -10.25 19.33 -8.69
CA PRO A 281 -10.01 20.71 -9.10
C PRO A 281 -8.51 20.92 -9.29
N ASN A 282 -8.13 21.56 -10.39
CA ASN A 282 -6.72 21.72 -10.73
C ASN A 282 -5.94 22.63 -9.78
N ASN A 283 -6.64 23.38 -8.91
CA ASN A 283 -6.07 24.29 -7.93
C ASN A 283 -6.80 24.21 -6.58
N SER A 284 -6.03 23.94 -5.52
CA SER A 284 -6.19 24.48 -4.15
C SER A 284 -4.86 24.30 -3.45
#